data_AF-A0A958P600-F1
#
_entry.id   AF-A0A958P600-F1
#
_cell.length_a   1.000
_cell.length_b   1.000
_cell.length_c   1.000
_cell.angle_alpha   90.00
_cell.angle_beta   90.00
_cell.angle_gamma   90.00
#
_symmetry.space_group_name_H-M   'P 1'
#
loop_
_entity.id
_entity.type
_entity.pdbx_description
1 polymer ?
#
loop_
_entity_poly.entity_id
_entity_poly.type
_entity_poly.pdbx_seq_one_letter_code
_entity_poly.pdbx_strand_id
1 'polypeptide(L)'
;HATDAMQLNSVAWTIFENVKDKSCLESAEKWAKLSTEIEPGYANMDTYANLLFKNGKNQEALKIAEKAVELAKKEGEKPEDYKETIDLIERIKANKP
;
A
#
# COMPACT_ATOMS: atom_id res chain seq x y z
N HIS A 1 3.01 -15.60 -12.41
CA HIS A 1 3.30 -14.58 -13.44
C HIS A 1 3.04 -13.21 -12.83
N ALA A 2 3.62 -12.11 -13.35
CA ALA A 2 3.34 -10.74 -12.88
C ALA A 2 1.84 -10.38 -12.92
N THR A 3 1.09 -11.06 -13.78
CA THR A 3 -0.36 -10.97 -13.94
C THR A 3 -1.12 -11.30 -12.65
N ASP A 4 -0.60 -12.20 -11.81
CA ASP A 4 -1.29 -12.62 -10.57
C ASP A 4 -1.15 -11.55 -9.48
N ALA A 5 0.04 -10.96 -9.35
CA ALA A 5 0.30 -9.88 -8.38
C ALA A 5 -0.50 -8.62 -8.71
N MET A 6 -0.47 -8.19 -9.98
CA MET A 6 -1.17 -6.98 -10.41
C MET A 6 -2.70 -7.12 -10.35
N GLN A 7 -3.24 -8.31 -10.60
CA GLN A 7 -4.68 -8.56 -10.41
C GLN A 7 -5.07 -8.49 -8.94
N LEU A 8 -4.31 -9.14 -8.04
CA LEU A 8 -4.54 -9.06 -6.59
C LEU A 8 -4.48 -7.62 -6.09
N ASN A 9 -3.48 -6.86 -6.56
CA ASN A 9 -3.34 -5.45 -6.27
C ASN A 9 -4.53 -4.64 -6.75
N SER A 10 -4.95 -4.81 -8.00
CA SER A 10 -6.07 -4.07 -8.60
C SER A 10 -7.39 -4.32 -7.86
N VAL A 11 -7.66 -5.57 -7.46
CA VAL A 11 -8.84 -5.91 -6.65
C VAL A 11 -8.75 -5.27 -5.26
N ALA A 12 -7.58 -5.34 -4.61
CA ALA A 12 -7.37 -4.74 -3.30
C ALA A 12 -7.55 -3.21 -3.33
N TRP A 13 -7.01 -2.54 -4.34
CA TRP A 13 -7.17 -1.10 -4.56
C TRP A 13 -8.64 -0.72 -4.80
N THR A 14 -9.35 -1.48 -5.63
CA THR A 14 -10.78 -1.24 -5.89
C THR A 14 -11.60 -1.26 -4.60
N ILE A 15 -11.31 -2.20 -3.70
CA ILE A 15 -11.98 -2.29 -2.39
C ILE A 15 -11.55 -1.15 -1.48
N PHE A 16 -10.27 -0.79 -1.47
CA PHE A 16 -9.78 0.37 -0.72
C PHE A 16 -10.53 1.66 -1.10
N GLU A 17 -10.78 1.91 -2.37
CA GLU A 17 -11.47 3.12 -2.84
C GLU A 17 -12.97 3.11 -2.54
N ASN A 18 -13.63 1.97 -2.75
CA ASN A 18 -15.09 1.93 -2.84
C ASN A 18 -15.79 1.33 -1.62
N VAL A 19 -15.06 0.66 -0.73
CA VAL A 19 -15.65 -0.12 0.37
C VAL A 19 -15.24 0.43 1.73
N LYS A 20 -16.21 0.42 2.65
CA LYS A 20 -16.04 0.80 4.07
C LYS A 20 -16.23 -0.36 5.04
N ASP A 21 -16.77 -1.49 4.56
CA ASP A 21 -16.94 -2.69 5.37
C ASP A 21 -15.58 -3.22 5.83
N LYS A 22 -15.46 -3.46 7.15
CA LYS A 22 -14.20 -3.84 7.77
C LYS A 22 -13.70 -5.21 7.30
N SER A 23 -14.60 -6.19 7.13
CA SER A 23 -14.22 -7.54 6.70
C SER A 23 -13.75 -7.56 5.24
N CYS A 24 -14.36 -6.74 4.38
CA CYS A 24 -13.86 -6.52 3.02
C CYS A 24 -12.47 -5.89 3.01
N LEU A 25 -12.22 -4.88 3.86
CA LEU A 25 -10.91 -4.23 3.96
C LEU A 25 -9.82 -5.14 4.53
N GLU A 26 -10.15 -6.03 5.47
CA GLU A 26 -9.22 -7.05 5.97
C GLU A 26 -8.88 -8.10 4.89
N SER A 27 -9.82 -8.41 4.01
CA SER A 27 -9.58 -9.31 2.87
C SER A 27 -8.71 -8.63 1.81
N ALA A 28 -9.00 -7.38 1.48
CA ALA A 28 -8.19 -6.57 0.57
C ALA A 28 -6.75 -6.41 1.07
N GLU A 29 -6.56 -6.19 2.37
CA GLU A 29 -5.22 -6.15 2.97
C GLU A 29 -4.44 -7.44 2.72
N LYS A 30 -5.06 -8.62 2.85
CA LYS A 30 -4.41 -9.91 2.58
C LYS A 30 -4.05 -10.07 1.10
N TRP A 31 -4.89 -9.61 0.18
CA TRP A 31 -4.59 -9.65 -1.25
C TRP A 31 -3.47 -8.70 -1.64
N ALA A 32 -3.46 -7.48 -1.09
CA ALA A 32 -2.36 -6.54 -1.29
C ALA A 32 -1.05 -7.05 -0.67
N LYS A 33 -1.10 -7.68 0.51
CA LYS A 33 0.08 -8.35 1.06
C LYS A 33 0.61 -9.43 0.11
N LEU A 34 -0.26 -10.31 -0.36
CA LEU A 34 0.13 -11.38 -1.27
C LEU A 34 0.69 -10.84 -2.59
N SER A 35 0.14 -9.75 -3.14
CA SER A 35 0.70 -9.13 -4.35
C SER A 35 2.15 -8.67 -4.13
N THR A 36 2.47 -8.09 -2.96
CA THR A 36 3.86 -7.70 -2.62
C THR A 36 4.80 -8.88 -2.42
N GLU A 37 4.30 -10.03 -1.98
CA GLU A 37 5.08 -11.26 -1.80
C GLU A 37 5.39 -11.94 -3.14
N ILE A 38 4.48 -11.84 -4.11
CA ILE A 38 4.68 -12.35 -5.47
C ILE A 38 5.59 -11.43 -6.27
N GLU A 39 5.30 -10.12 -6.25
CA GLU A 39 6.03 -9.11 -7.00
C GLU A 39 6.16 -7.82 -6.17
N PRO A 40 7.30 -7.60 -5.51
CA PRO A 40 7.53 -6.39 -4.75
C PRO A 40 7.76 -5.22 -5.72
N GLY A 41 6.71 -4.43 -5.93
CA GLY A 41 6.71 -3.21 -6.76
C GLY A 41 6.09 -2.04 -6.00
N TYR A 42 6.42 -0.80 -6.42
CA TYR A 42 5.91 0.42 -5.77
C TYR A 42 4.37 0.39 -5.63
N ALA A 43 3.64 0.14 -6.71
CA ALA A 43 2.17 0.13 -6.71
C ALA A 43 1.55 -0.92 -5.76
N ASN A 44 2.17 -2.10 -5.67
CA ASN A 44 1.70 -3.18 -4.79
C ASN A 44 1.93 -2.81 -3.32
N MET A 45 3.10 -2.25 -3.02
CA MET A 45 3.44 -1.82 -1.66
C MET A 45 2.64 -0.61 -1.22
N ASP A 46 2.40 0.36 -2.10
CA ASP A 46 1.56 1.53 -1.81
C ASP A 46 0.12 1.13 -1.45
N THR A 47 -0.47 0.23 -2.24
CA THR A 47 -1.81 -0.31 -1.96
C THR A 47 -1.86 -1.03 -0.62
N TYR A 48 -0.85 -1.85 -0.32
CA TYR A 48 -0.77 -2.54 0.96
C TYR A 48 -0.65 -1.55 2.14
N ALA A 49 0.20 -0.53 2.02
CA ALA A 49 0.35 0.50 3.05
C ALA A 49 -0.95 1.27 3.32
N ASN A 50 -1.67 1.66 2.26
CA ASN A 50 -2.96 2.34 2.35
C ASN A 50 -4.02 1.50 3.06
N LEU A 51 -4.11 0.20 2.75
CA LEU A 51 -5.03 -0.73 3.41
C LEU A 51 -4.68 -0.97 4.88
N LEU A 52 -3.39 -1.15 5.20
CA LEU A 52 -2.92 -1.25 6.58
C LEU A 52 -3.32 -0.02 7.39
N PHE A 53 -3.11 1.17 6.83
CA PHE A 53 -3.49 2.43 7.49
C PHE A 53 -5.01 2.52 7.69
N LYS A 54 -5.81 2.19 6.67
CA LYS A 54 -7.27 2.18 6.76
C LYS A 54 -7.81 1.18 7.78
N ASN A 55 -7.09 0.07 8.00
CA ASN A 55 -7.38 -0.92 9.04
C ASN A 55 -6.80 -0.56 10.43
N GLY A 56 -6.17 0.61 10.58
CA GLY A 56 -5.62 1.10 11.84
C GLY A 56 -4.26 0.52 12.23
N LYS A 57 -3.58 -0.18 11.31
CA LYS A 57 -2.27 -0.82 11.53
C LYS A 57 -1.11 0.14 11.23
N ASN A 58 -1.11 1.29 11.89
CA ASN A 58 -0.26 2.44 11.55
C ASN A 58 1.25 2.13 11.53
N GLN A 59 1.76 1.33 12.48
CA GLN A 59 3.18 0.99 12.52
C GLN A 59 3.61 0.15 11.32
N GLU A 60 2.79 -0.80 10.91
CA GLU A 60 3.08 -1.63 9.74
C GLU A 60 2.90 -0.84 8.45
N ALA A 61 1.84 0.00 8.37
CA ALA A 61 1.62 0.90 7.25
C ALA A 61 2.83 1.80 6.99
N LEU A 62 3.40 2.39 8.05
CA LEU A 62 4.60 3.24 7.95
C LEU A 62 5.77 2.48 7.33
N LYS A 63 6.06 1.28 7.86
CA LYS A 63 7.17 0.43 7.39
C LYS A 63 7.01 0.04 5.92
N ILE A 64 5.80 -0.24 5.46
CA ILE A 64 5.54 -0.62 4.07
C ILE A 64 5.61 0.61 3.15
N ALA A 65 5.03 1.75 3.56
CA ALA A 65 5.07 2.99 2.79
C ALA A 65 6.52 3.49 2.59
N GLU A 66 7.35 3.45 3.64
CA GLU A 66 8.77 3.81 3.55
C GLU A 66 9.51 2.92 2.54
N LYS A 67 9.25 1.61 2.56
CA LYS A 67 9.82 0.67 1.57
C LYS A 67 9.35 0.95 0.15
N ALA A 68 8.09 1.30 -0.04
CA ALA A 68 7.55 1.66 -1.36
C ALA A 68 8.30 2.87 -1.94
N VAL A 69 8.48 3.92 -1.13
CA VAL A 69 9.23 5.12 -1.53
C VAL A 69 10.71 4.80 -1.81
N GLU A 70 11.35 3.96 -0.99
CA GLU A 70 12.72 3.51 -1.24
C GLU A 70 12.86 2.75 -2.56
N LEU A 71 11.86 1.92 -2.90
CA LEU A 71 11.84 1.16 -4.15
C LEU A 71 11.67 2.09 -5.36
N ALA A 72 10.70 3.00 -5.33
CA ALA A 72 10.47 3.97 -6.39
C ALA A 72 11.74 4.82 -6.66
N LYS A 73 12.43 5.27 -5.60
CA LYS A 73 13.71 5.97 -5.72
C LYS A 73 14.80 5.13 -6.39
N LYS A 74 14.87 3.83 -6.09
CA LYS A 74 15.85 2.92 -6.71
C LYS A 74 15.55 2.66 -8.19
N GLU A 75 14.27 2.65 -8.55
CA GLU A 75 13.80 2.49 -9.93
C GLU A 75 13.96 3.77 -10.77
N GLY A 76 14.31 4.88 -10.13
CA GLY A 76 14.53 6.17 -10.79
C GLY A 76 13.25 6.95 -11.05
N GLU A 77 12.15 6.58 -10.39
CA GLU A 77 10.89 7.32 -10.40
C GLU A 77 11.08 8.71 -9.81
N LYS A 78 10.28 9.67 -10.27
CA LYS A 78 10.39 11.04 -9.77
C LYS A 78 9.62 11.19 -8.47
N PRO A 79 10.00 12.13 -7.58
CA PRO A 79 9.26 12.39 -6.34
C PRO A 79 7.77 12.64 -6.51
N GLU A 80 7.37 13.19 -7.66
CA GLU A 80 5.97 13.43 -7.98
C GLU A 80 5.16 12.13 -8.17
N ASP A 81 5.81 11.06 -8.62
CA ASP A 81 5.18 9.76 -8.92
C ASP A 81 4.86 8.96 -7.64
N TYR A 82 5.52 9.27 -6.52
CA TYR A 82 5.29 8.63 -5.21
C TYR A 82 4.91 9.61 -4.10
N LYS A 83 4.45 10.80 -4.47
CA LYS A 83 4.08 11.86 -3.53
C LYS A 83 2.97 11.44 -2.57
N GLU A 84 1.93 10.77 -3.05
CA GLU A 84 0.81 10.32 -2.21
C GLU A 84 1.27 9.37 -1.09
N THR A 85 2.26 8.53 -1.36
CA THR A 85 2.86 7.66 -0.34
C THR A 85 3.66 8.45 0.70
N ILE A 86 4.33 9.54 0.29
CA ILE A 86 4.98 10.46 1.24
C ILE A 86 3.92 11.13 2.12
N ASP A 87 2.83 11.61 1.53
CA ASP A 87 1.75 12.25 2.28
C ASP A 87 1.08 11.26 3.25
N LEU A 88 0.94 9.98 2.87
CA LEU A 88 0.52 8.90 3.76
C LEU A 88 1.48 8.73 4.95
N ILE A 89 2.79 8.68 4.70
CA ILE A 89 3.82 8.56 5.75
C ILE A 89 3.69 9.70 6.78
N GLU A 90 3.52 10.93 6.30
CA GLU A 90 3.41 12.10 7.18
C GLU A 90 2.10 12.08 7.98
N ARG A 91 0.98 11.66 7.36
CA ARG A 91 -0.29 11.44 8.06
C ARG A 91 -0.16 10.38 9.16
N ILE A 92 0.56 9.29 8.91
CA ILE A 92 0.79 8.25 9.92
C ILE A 92 1.61 8.80 11.09
N LYS A 93 2.68 9.55 10.81
CA LYS A 93 3.55 10.14 11.84
C LYS A 93 2.82 11.18 12.69
N ALA A 94 1.96 12.00 12.07
CA ALA A 94 1.16 13.01 12.76
C ALA A 94 0.09 12.39 13.67
N ASN A 95 -0.38 11.18 13.36
CA ASN A 95 -1.37 10.44 14.15
C ASN A 95 -0.76 9.46 15.17
N LYS A 96 0.52 9.64 15.54
CA LYS A 96 1.10 8.88 16.66
C LYS A 96 0.49 9.40 17.97
N PRO A 97 0.03 8.50 18.88
CA PRO A 97 -0.50 8.91 20.18
C PRO A 97 0.58 9.57 21.05
#